data_AF-A0AA86AKL9-F1
#
_entry.id   AF-A0AA86AKL9-F1
#
_cell.length_a   1.000
_cell.length_b   1.000
_cell.length_c   1.000
_cell.angle_alpha   90.00
_cell.angle_beta   90.00
_cell.angle_gamma   90.00
#
_symmetry.space_group_name_H-M   'P 1'
#
loop_
_entity.id
_entity.type
_entity.pdbx_description
1 polymer ?
#
loop_
_entity_poly.entity_id
_entity_poly.type
_entity_poly.pdbx_seq_one_letter_code
_entity_poly.pdbx_strand_id
1 'polypeptide(L)'
;MGKLSKRKHYPNTASQSAHNGVSESDSIKQQIANIQNNNFNFVQNIDLGKLSHLELTNPELAHRITKIYEDQFEHVKFVDTAIIELEKKEQSLREAELPHQRKFAFRSQFFAVLISLAGLCTAILSMYYGYPWLGGTAITIPIGVVAVNLLGIKNKNQK
;
A
#
# COMPACT_ATOMS: atom_id res chain seq x y z
N MET A 1 -25.39 -23.29 41.71
CA MET A 1 -23.95 -23.61 41.50
C MET A 1 -23.33 -22.41 40.80
N GLY A 2 -22.28 -21.73 41.24
CA GLY A 2 -21.46 -21.83 42.43
C GLY A 2 -20.41 -20.69 42.36
N LYS A 3 -20.38 -19.89 43.44
CA LYS A 3 -19.23 -19.16 44.01
C LYS A 3 -18.72 -17.88 43.32
N LEU A 4 -19.20 -16.76 43.87
CA LEU A 4 -18.41 -15.55 44.17
C LEU A 4 -17.03 -15.90 44.76
N SER A 5 -15.99 -15.16 44.37
CA SER A 5 -14.75 -15.05 45.15
C SER A 5 -14.36 -13.59 45.32
N LYS A 6 -13.99 -13.25 46.57
CA LYS A 6 -13.87 -11.91 47.14
C LYS A 6 -12.46 -11.31 46.95
N ARG A 7 -12.45 -9.97 46.94
CA ARG A 7 -11.36 -9.00 47.20
C ARG A 7 -10.09 -9.53 47.87
N LYS A 8 -8.95 -8.97 47.47
CA LYS A 8 -7.90 -8.52 48.40
C LYS A 8 -7.52 -7.07 48.09
N HIS A 9 -7.75 -6.21 49.08
CA HIS A 9 -7.35 -4.83 49.16
C HIS A 9 -6.17 -4.80 50.14
N TYR A 10 -5.05 -4.19 49.76
CA TYR A 10 -3.93 -3.91 50.65
C TYR A 10 -3.38 -2.50 50.37
N PRO A 11 -2.77 -1.87 51.38
CA PRO A 11 -2.98 -0.46 51.68
C PRO A 11 -2.00 0.47 50.98
N ASN A 12 -2.44 1.72 50.98
CA ASN A 12 -1.67 2.91 50.67
C ASN A 12 -0.44 3.02 51.60
N THR A 13 0.76 3.12 51.03
CA THR A 13 1.92 3.70 51.72
C THR A 13 2.35 4.91 50.92
N ALA A 14 2.04 6.07 51.47
CA ALA A 14 2.59 7.33 51.03
C ALA A 14 4.09 7.37 51.37
N SER A 15 4.91 7.64 50.37
CA SER A 15 6.18 8.35 50.54
C SER A 15 6.40 9.19 49.29
N GLN A 16 6.13 10.49 49.46
CA GLN A 16 6.48 11.54 48.53
C GLN A 16 8.00 11.60 48.36
N SER A 17 8.47 11.56 47.11
CA SER A 17 9.72 12.21 46.70
C SER A 17 9.54 12.69 45.27
N ALA A 18 9.45 14.00 45.11
CA ALA A 18 9.25 14.66 43.83
C ALA A 18 10.45 14.45 42.89
N HIS A 19 10.20 14.01 41.63
CA HIS A 19 10.89 14.59 40.48
C HIS A 19 10.16 14.29 39.15
N ASN A 20 9.64 15.36 38.54
CA ASN A 20 9.40 15.59 37.11
C ASN A 20 8.83 14.43 36.27
N GLY A 21 7.52 14.51 36.03
CA GLY A 21 6.81 13.66 35.06
C GLY A 21 7.27 13.92 33.63
N VAL A 22 8.04 12.97 33.10
CA VAL A 22 8.06 12.66 31.67
C VAL A 22 7.14 11.45 31.51
N SER A 23 6.00 11.63 30.83
CA SER A 23 5.07 10.55 30.57
C SER A 23 5.78 9.43 29.81
N GLU A 24 5.76 8.22 30.37
CA GLU A 24 6.33 6.99 29.80
C GLU A 24 5.84 6.73 28.36
N SER A 25 4.64 7.23 28.03
CA SER A 25 4.08 7.22 26.67
C SER A 25 4.85 8.06 25.65
N ASP A 26 5.48 9.15 26.07
CA ASP A 26 6.20 10.06 25.19
C ASP A 26 7.61 9.53 24.88
N SER A 27 8.22 8.82 25.84
CA SER A 27 9.47 8.07 25.64
C SER A 27 9.28 6.92 24.65
N ILE A 28 8.18 6.16 24.75
CA ILE A 28 7.85 5.07 23.83
C ILE A 28 7.55 5.61 22.43
N LYS A 29 6.82 6.74 22.32
CA LYS A 29 6.57 7.40 21.02
C LYS A 29 7.86 7.94 20.38
N GLN A 30 8.78 8.50 21.17
CA GLN A 30 10.09 8.93 20.68
C GLN A 30 10.96 7.73 20.26
N GLN A 31 10.92 6.61 20.99
CA GLN A 31 11.63 5.39 20.60
C GLN A 31 11.06 4.78 19.32
N ILE A 32 9.73 4.72 19.17
CA ILE A 32 9.08 4.23 17.95
C ILE A 32 9.36 5.15 16.77
N ALA A 33 9.35 6.48 16.97
CA ALA A 33 9.72 7.44 15.93
C ALA A 33 11.20 7.32 15.53
N ASN A 34 12.10 7.07 16.48
CA ASN A 34 13.53 6.85 16.20
C ASN A 34 13.78 5.49 15.52
N ILE A 35 12.98 4.46 15.81
CA ILE A 35 13.05 3.17 15.13
C ILE A 35 12.48 3.31 13.70
N GLN A 36 11.36 4.01 13.51
CA GLN A 36 10.77 4.22 12.20
C GLN A 36 11.64 5.11 11.28
N ASN A 37 12.36 6.09 11.84
CA ASN A 37 13.29 6.93 11.09
C ASN A 37 14.64 6.24 10.77
N ASN A 38 14.99 5.16 11.47
CA ASN A 38 16.26 4.44 11.23
C ASN A 38 16.12 3.17 10.36
N ASN A 39 14.91 2.84 9.89
CA ASN A 39 14.64 1.48 9.41
C ASN A 39 14.39 1.33 7.90
N PHE A 40 15.09 2.05 7.03
CA PHE A 40 15.10 1.65 5.61
C PHE A 40 16.46 1.59 4.93
N ASN A 41 17.53 1.87 5.65
CA ASN A 41 18.86 1.44 5.25
C ASN A 41 19.73 1.56 6.49
N PHE A 42 20.29 0.46 6.99
CA PHE A 42 21.32 0.46 8.03
C PHE A 42 22.62 1.08 7.49
N VAL A 43 22.55 2.28 6.92
CA VAL A 43 23.73 3.11 6.71
C VAL A 43 24.06 3.65 8.10
N GLN A 44 24.71 2.81 8.90
CA GLN A 44 25.38 3.28 10.09
C GLN A 44 26.37 4.36 9.59
N ASN A 45 26.05 5.61 9.86
CA ASN A 45 26.79 6.73 9.30
C ASN A 45 28.09 6.85 10.11
N ILE A 46 29.16 6.16 9.67
CA ILE A 46 30.46 6.32 10.33
C ILE A 46 30.94 7.73 10.04
N ASP A 47 31.21 8.46 11.10
CA ASP A 47 32.02 9.65 11.01
C ASP A 47 33.46 9.22 10.67
N LEU A 48 33.85 9.39 9.41
CA LEU A 48 35.18 9.06 8.87
C LEU A 48 36.31 9.68 9.71
N GLY A 49 36.07 10.83 10.36
CA GLY A 49 37.03 11.47 11.26
C GLY A 49 37.26 10.66 12.55
N LYS A 50 36.22 10.04 13.10
CA LYS A 50 36.34 9.18 14.29
C LYS A 50 36.95 7.83 13.96
N LEU A 51 36.72 7.32 12.75
CA LEU A 51 37.38 6.10 12.26
C LEU A 51 38.89 6.30 12.11
N SER A 52 39.32 7.45 11.59
CA SER A 52 40.74 7.84 11.51
C SER A 52 41.38 7.98 12.90
N HIS A 53 40.68 8.56 13.87
CA HIS A 53 41.16 8.58 15.27
C HIS A 53 41.22 7.18 15.90
N LEU A 54 40.28 6.31 15.55
CA LEU A 54 40.27 4.92 16.01
C LEU A 54 41.42 4.11 15.40
N GLU A 55 41.78 4.37 14.14
CA GLU A 55 42.94 3.76 13.47
C GLU A 55 44.25 4.10 14.19
N LEU A 56 44.41 5.35 14.64
CA LEU A 56 45.57 5.79 15.42
C LEU A 56 45.66 5.14 16.81
N THR A 57 44.51 4.78 17.41
CA THR A 57 44.44 4.26 18.78
C THR A 57 44.43 2.73 18.83
N ASN A 58 43.72 2.10 17.90
CA ASN A 58 43.62 0.65 17.75
C ASN A 58 43.33 0.28 16.27
N PRO A 59 44.38 0.00 15.48
CA PRO A 59 44.24 -0.27 14.05
C PRO A 59 43.50 -1.58 13.74
N GLU A 60 43.56 -2.57 14.63
CA GLU A 60 42.86 -3.86 14.43
C GLU A 60 41.33 -3.67 14.48
N LEU A 61 40.86 -2.87 15.44
CA LEU A 61 39.44 -2.59 15.60
C LEU A 61 38.91 -1.73 14.44
N ALA A 62 39.68 -0.74 14.01
CA ALA A 62 39.35 0.08 12.85
C ALA A 62 39.19 -0.79 11.58
N HIS A 63 40.14 -1.69 11.32
CA HIS A 63 40.07 -2.60 10.17
C HIS A 63 38.85 -3.54 10.21
N ARG A 64 38.52 -4.10 11.39
CA ARG A 64 37.32 -4.94 11.55
C ARG A 64 36.03 -4.17 11.28
N ILE A 65 35.96 -2.92 11.74
CA ILE A 65 34.81 -2.05 11.49
C ILE A 65 34.70 -1.80 9.98
N THR A 66 35.76 -1.33 9.32
CA THR A 66 35.75 -1.08 7.87
C THR A 66 35.28 -2.31 7.07
N LYS A 67 35.75 -3.51 7.43
CA LYS A 67 35.32 -4.75 6.79
C LYS A 67 33.82 -5.02 6.94
N ILE A 68 33.26 -4.83 8.13
CA ILE A 68 31.81 -4.99 8.36
C ILE A 68 31.00 -4.03 7.46
N TYR A 69 31.53 -2.84 7.19
CA TYR A 69 30.88 -1.88 6.29
C TYR A 69 31.00 -2.25 4.83
N GLU A 70 32.17 -2.73 4.39
CA GLU A 70 32.34 -3.27 3.05
C GLU A 70 31.36 -4.42 2.80
N ASP A 71 31.24 -5.35 3.74
CA ASP A 71 30.29 -6.47 3.67
C ASP A 71 28.83 -5.96 3.62
N GLN A 72 28.48 -4.94 4.40
CA GLN A 72 27.14 -4.32 4.36
C GLN A 72 26.88 -3.64 3.02
N PHE A 73 27.85 -2.91 2.48
CA PHE A 73 27.71 -2.20 1.21
C PHE A 73 27.55 -3.18 0.05
N GLU A 74 28.30 -4.29 0.07
CA GLU A 74 28.15 -5.37 -0.91
C GLU A 74 26.77 -6.04 -0.80
N HIS A 75 26.30 -6.29 0.43
CA HIS A 75 24.96 -6.85 0.65
C HIS A 75 23.86 -5.91 0.13
N VAL A 76 23.94 -4.61 0.42
CA VAL A 76 22.97 -3.61 -0.09
C VAL A 76 22.99 -3.58 -1.61
N LYS A 77 24.17 -3.52 -2.24
CA LYS A 77 24.32 -3.57 -3.69
C LYS A 77 23.69 -4.83 -4.30
N PHE A 78 23.89 -5.98 -3.66
CA PHE A 78 23.29 -7.24 -4.09
C PHE A 78 21.76 -7.20 -4.01
N VAL A 79 21.21 -6.74 -2.89
CA VAL A 79 19.76 -6.61 -2.69
C VAL A 79 19.15 -5.66 -3.70
N ASP A 80 19.73 -4.47 -3.89
CA ASP A 80 19.26 -3.49 -4.87
C ASP A 80 19.26 -4.06 -6.30
N THR A 81 20.32 -4.79 -6.66
CA THR A 81 20.40 -5.45 -7.97
C THR A 81 19.30 -6.51 -8.15
N ALA A 82 19.06 -7.32 -7.12
CA ALA A 82 18.03 -8.35 -7.14
C ALA A 82 16.61 -7.75 -7.20
N ILE A 83 16.37 -6.64 -6.51
CA ILE A 83 15.10 -5.88 -6.58
C ILE A 83 14.89 -5.37 -8.00
N ILE A 84 15.90 -4.73 -8.61
CA ILE A 84 15.80 -4.22 -9.99
C ILE A 84 15.50 -5.35 -10.98
N GLU A 85 16.10 -6.53 -10.79
CA GLU A 85 15.83 -7.69 -11.65
C GLU A 85 14.39 -8.20 -11.50
N LEU A 86 13.88 -8.27 -10.27
CA LEU A 86 12.49 -8.62 -9.99
C LEU A 86 11.50 -7.61 -10.59
N GLU A 87 11.78 -6.31 -10.45
CA GLU A 87 10.95 -5.25 -11.03
C GLU A 87 10.91 -5.32 -12.56
N LYS A 88 12.05 -5.56 -13.21
CA LYS A 88 12.11 -5.75 -14.66
C LYS A 88 11.27 -6.94 -15.10
N LYS A 89 11.35 -8.06 -14.37
CA LYS A 89 10.54 -9.24 -14.63
C LYS A 89 9.04 -8.92 -14.49
N GLU A 90 8.64 -8.23 -13.44
CA GLU A 90 7.24 -7.83 -13.24
C GLU A 90 6.75 -6.88 -14.35
N GLN A 91 7.57 -5.90 -14.74
CA GLN A 91 7.25 -4.99 -15.84
C GLN A 91 7.05 -5.76 -17.16
N SER A 92 7.93 -6.70 -17.49
CA SER A 92 7.78 -7.53 -18.70
C SER A 92 6.49 -8.36 -18.69
N LEU A 93 6.08 -8.89 -17.53
CA LEU A 93 4.82 -9.62 -17.38
C LEU A 93 3.62 -8.70 -17.56
N ARG A 94 3.65 -7.51 -16.96
CA ARG A 94 2.60 -6.49 -17.14
C ARG A 94 2.49 -6.07 -18.61
N GLU A 95 3.61 -5.87 -19.30
CA GLU A 95 3.64 -5.56 -20.73
C GLU A 95 3.01 -6.67 -21.58
N ALA A 96 3.25 -7.93 -21.24
CA ALA A 96 2.62 -9.07 -21.89
C ALA A 96 1.11 -9.17 -21.62
N GLU A 97 0.65 -8.75 -20.44
CA GLU A 97 -0.78 -8.79 -20.06
C GLU A 97 -1.61 -7.62 -20.59
N LEU A 98 -1.02 -6.42 -20.71
CA LEU A 98 -1.68 -5.22 -21.24
C LEU A 98 -2.45 -5.42 -22.56
N PRO A 99 -1.91 -6.07 -23.61
CA PRO A 99 -2.65 -6.28 -24.84
C PRO A 99 -3.86 -7.21 -24.66
N HIS A 100 -3.78 -8.18 -23.74
CA HIS A 100 -4.89 -9.07 -23.43
C HIS A 100 -6.02 -8.30 -22.75
N GLN A 101 -5.71 -7.54 -21.70
CA GLN A 101 -6.70 -6.70 -21.00
C GLN A 101 -7.38 -5.70 -21.94
N ARG A 102 -6.61 -5.05 -22.83
CA ARG A 102 -7.16 -4.16 -23.86
C ARG A 102 -8.17 -4.88 -24.76
N LYS A 103 -7.87 -6.10 -25.24
CA LYS A 103 -8.79 -6.87 -26.09
C LYS A 103 -10.12 -7.17 -25.39
N PHE A 104 -10.12 -7.51 -24.11
CA PHE A 104 -11.35 -7.73 -23.35
C PHE A 104 -12.14 -6.44 -23.13
N ALA A 105 -11.47 -5.34 -22.79
CA ALA A 105 -12.10 -4.03 -22.65
C ALA A 105 -12.79 -3.60 -23.96
N PHE A 106 -12.10 -3.73 -25.10
CA PHE A 106 -12.68 -3.42 -26.41
C PHE A 106 -13.87 -4.30 -26.76
N ARG A 107 -13.78 -5.62 -26.52
CA ARG A 107 -14.91 -6.54 -26.75
C ARG A 107 -16.12 -6.20 -25.88
N SER A 108 -15.90 -5.93 -24.59
CA SER A 108 -16.98 -5.52 -23.67
C SER A 108 -17.64 -4.23 -24.13
N GLN A 109 -16.86 -3.25 -24.56
CA GLN A 109 -17.38 -1.98 -25.06
C GLN A 109 -18.19 -2.18 -26.34
N PHE A 110 -17.74 -3.03 -27.25
CA PHE A 110 -18.47 -3.37 -28.47
C PHE A 110 -19.85 -3.99 -28.16
N PHE A 111 -19.91 -4.95 -27.22
CA PHE A 111 -21.19 -5.55 -26.81
C PHE A 111 -22.11 -4.54 -26.12
N ALA A 112 -21.57 -3.65 -25.28
CA ALA A 112 -22.37 -2.60 -24.64
C ALA A 112 -23.01 -1.66 -25.67
N VAL A 113 -22.28 -1.29 -26.73
CA VAL A 113 -22.80 -0.48 -27.83
C VAL A 113 -23.89 -1.23 -28.60
N LEU A 114 -23.72 -2.52 -28.89
CA LEU A 114 -24.76 -3.32 -29.56
C LEU A 114 -26.04 -3.42 -28.74
N ILE A 115 -25.93 -3.68 -27.43
CA ILE A 115 -27.09 -3.75 -26.52
C ILE A 115 -27.80 -2.40 -26.45
N SER A 116 -27.03 -1.31 -26.38
CA SER A 116 -27.55 0.06 -26.41
C SER A 116 -28.35 0.34 -27.70
N LEU A 117 -27.83 -0.09 -28.86
CA LEU A 117 -28.51 0.09 -30.15
C LEU A 117 -29.80 -0.74 -30.23
N ALA A 118 -29.77 -1.99 -29.77
CA ALA A 118 -30.96 -2.84 -29.71
C ALA A 118 -32.04 -2.26 -28.75
N GLY A 119 -31.63 -1.71 -27.61
CA GLY A 119 -32.51 -0.99 -26.68
C GLY A 119 -33.17 0.23 -27.34
N LEU A 120 -32.43 0.98 -28.14
CA LEU A 120 -32.97 2.12 -28.88
C LEU A 120 -33.98 1.69 -29.95
N CYS A 121 -33.67 0.65 -30.73
CA CYS A 121 -34.58 0.12 -31.75
C CYS A 121 -35.88 -0.41 -31.13
N THR A 122 -35.79 -1.14 -30.01
CA THR A 122 -36.96 -1.65 -29.29
C THR A 122 -37.80 -0.53 -28.68
N ALA A 123 -37.17 0.55 -28.21
CA ALA A 123 -37.89 1.73 -27.73
C ALA A 123 -38.71 2.40 -28.85
N ILE A 124 -38.10 2.61 -30.03
CA ILE A 124 -38.75 3.19 -31.20
C ILE A 124 -39.92 2.31 -31.67
N LEU A 125 -39.71 1.00 -31.79
CA LEU A 125 -40.77 0.05 -32.17
C LEU A 125 -41.92 0.05 -31.16
N SER A 126 -41.62 0.06 -29.86
CA SER A 126 -42.66 0.06 -28.82
C SER A 126 -43.50 1.33 -28.82
N MET A 127 -42.88 2.49 -29.07
CA MET A 127 -43.60 3.75 -29.26
C MET A 127 -44.47 3.71 -30.52
N TYR A 128 -43.97 3.15 -31.62
CA TYR A 128 -44.72 3.01 -32.88
C TYR A 128 -45.98 2.15 -32.71
N TYR A 129 -45.90 1.04 -31.97
CA TYR A 129 -47.05 0.17 -31.68
C TYR A 129 -47.98 0.69 -30.57
N GLY A 130 -47.75 1.89 -30.04
CA GLY A 130 -48.64 2.51 -29.04
C GLY A 130 -48.43 2.01 -27.61
N TYR A 131 -47.28 1.40 -27.29
CA TYR A 131 -46.88 1.00 -25.94
C TYR A 131 -45.78 1.93 -25.39
N PRO A 132 -46.09 3.20 -25.06
CA PRO A 132 -45.09 4.18 -24.63
C PRO A 132 -44.39 3.79 -23.33
N TRP A 133 -45.06 3.04 -22.45
CA TRP A 133 -44.48 2.58 -21.19
C TRP A 133 -43.30 1.62 -21.44
N LEU A 134 -43.45 0.67 -22.38
CA LEU A 134 -42.39 -0.24 -22.80
C LEU A 134 -41.23 0.54 -23.43
N GLY A 135 -41.54 1.52 -24.28
CA GLY A 135 -40.55 2.41 -24.90
C GLY A 135 -39.74 3.19 -23.86
N GLY A 136 -40.40 3.71 -22.83
CA GLY A 136 -39.76 4.41 -21.71
C GLY A 136 -38.79 3.51 -20.94
N THR A 137 -39.14 2.25 -20.70
CA THR A 137 -38.22 1.31 -20.04
C THR A 137 -37.02 0.94 -20.92
N ALA A 138 -37.23 0.74 -22.22
CA ALA A 138 -36.17 0.35 -23.15
C ALA A 138 -35.12 1.46 -23.36
N ILE A 139 -35.53 2.74 -23.29
CA ILE A 139 -34.62 3.89 -23.43
C ILE A 139 -33.66 4.06 -22.24
N THR A 140 -33.98 3.47 -21.08
CA THR A 140 -33.10 3.53 -19.91
C THR A 140 -31.78 2.78 -20.12
N ILE A 141 -31.78 1.75 -20.97
CA ILE A 141 -30.60 0.94 -21.30
C ILE A 141 -29.51 1.77 -21.99
N PRO A 142 -29.77 2.45 -23.13
CA PRO A 142 -28.77 3.31 -23.78
C PRO A 142 -28.33 4.48 -22.87
N ILE A 143 -29.26 5.07 -22.10
CA ILE A 143 -28.92 6.13 -21.13
C ILE A 143 -27.93 5.61 -20.07
N GLY A 144 -28.19 4.41 -19.53
CA GLY A 144 -27.31 3.77 -18.55
C GLY A 144 -25.92 3.44 -19.13
N VAL A 145 -25.85 2.94 -20.36
CA VAL A 145 -24.58 2.66 -21.05
C VAL A 145 -23.77 3.95 -21.25
N VAL A 146 -24.42 5.02 -21.69
CA VAL A 146 -23.78 6.34 -21.86
C VAL A 146 -23.32 6.91 -20.53
N ALA A 147 -24.14 6.82 -19.48
CA ALA A 147 -23.79 7.27 -18.14
C ALA A 147 -22.58 6.53 -17.58
N VAL A 148 -22.54 5.20 -17.70
CA VAL A 148 -21.39 4.40 -17.22
C VAL A 148 -20.11 4.71 -18.00
N ASN A 149 -20.24 4.94 -19.32
CA ASN A 149 -19.09 5.26 -20.18
C ASN A 149 -18.54 6.68 -19.93
N LEU A 150 -19.42 7.68 -19.71
CA LEU A 150 -19.04 9.07 -19.38
C LEU A 150 -18.52 9.21 -17.95
N LEU A 151 -19.16 8.57 -16.98
CA LEU A 151 -18.76 8.62 -15.58
C LEU A 151 -17.52 7.78 -15.30
N GLY A 152 -17.06 6.99 -16.29
CA GLY A 152 -15.85 6.19 -16.22
C GLY A 152 -15.79 5.42 -14.91
N ILE A 153 -16.91 4.80 -14.50
CA ILE A 153 -17.05 4.13 -13.19
C ILE A 153 -16.03 2.99 -13.15
N LYS A 154 -14.84 3.34 -12.68
CA LYS A 154 -13.69 2.46 -12.61
C LYS A 154 -13.95 1.53 -11.44
N ASN A 155 -14.07 0.24 -11.73
CA ASN A 155 -14.33 -0.76 -10.73
C ASN A 155 -13.18 -0.73 -9.70
N LYS A 156 -13.46 -0.37 -8.43
CA LYS A 156 -12.46 -0.20 -7.36
C LYS A 156 -11.63 -1.46 -7.07
N ASN A 157 -11.99 -2.60 -7.66
CA ASN A 157 -11.36 -3.91 -7.45
C ASN A 157 -10.45 -4.39 -8.59
N GLN A 158 -10.17 -3.56 -9.62
CA GLN A 158 -9.07 -3.85 -10.55
C GLN A 158 -7.77 -3.24 -9.99
N LYS A 159 -7.09 -4.02 -9.14
CA LYS A 159 -5.69 -3.81 -8.76
C LYS A 159 -4.77 -4.29 -9.86
#